data_AF-A0A249T1X4-F1
#
_entry.id   AF-A0A249T1X4-F1
#
_cell.length_a   1.000
_cell.length_b   1.000
_cell.length_c   1.000
_cell.angle_alpha   90.00
_cell.angle_beta   90.00
_cell.angle_gamma   90.00
#
_symmetry.space_group_name_H-M   'P 1'
#
loop_
_entity.id
_entity.type
_entity.pdbx_description
1 polymer ?
#
loop_
_entity_poly.entity_id
_entity_poly.type
_entity_poly.pdbx_seq_one_letter_code
_entity_poly.pdbx_strand_id
1 'polypeptide(L)'
;MRFATNGTVSIAARAIKKSNAFEFQSLEKVPKLFCDFPLIGTEEFHFPIVVNSFFFNPQAERDGIWLKGHNDPEVKENKKILEDALELYKDLVVELDCDSYKNIFHIASSKMPSTDESYFDKDWYIKTIQKPLRDFLLKQEIVEAEDGAGKKLEESWFPLKSYKKEARESLWQYTFDLFPGAVCKRDDIHQWVDIIWDDINKITFAEIASDIAQKETITKLAEDLQKDDADTFEWINEVGQFIMDEEINLPLFEKHAIIPNQNGKFLLKSRLYRDEINDSDLIEILQLLGEDWNDILLHEEISFGEFVAKKKNDIALKINEKLKNPKAKDQDFKRAISILSEWFDNNPEEGKEFFSETYRRRAELFMNTIEDKESLYKVMRSKTDLSKVAEAIEANPRLFETIEKAEEIYSLLKQYNVKTLEQLRELLDNKSTVSSGNNSLLPITQEILANMGITSLKEWQEAIKDKDLAALYSHKSTPTTDMFVYVQSLIKKAKKNIVAYLKTLNNYNLDNLDESTAPTILAGILKDDKEISIVARPAYNKEVIIYYGSERDILDYEPSELWVDDGVQPKMISLGHLLKKAKIVKFPI
;
A
#
# COMPACT_ATOMS: atom_id res chain seq x y z
N MET A 1 -20.93 -25.90 39.20
CA MET A 1 -22.32 -25.86 38.69
C MET A 1 -22.84 -24.44 38.90
N ARG A 2 -23.46 -23.85 37.88
CA ARG A 2 -24.19 -22.58 37.99
C ARG A 2 -25.68 -22.88 37.95
N PHE A 3 -26.47 -22.22 38.79
CA PHE A 3 -27.89 -22.47 38.92
C PHE A 3 -28.65 -21.20 39.30
N ALA A 4 -29.95 -21.18 39.00
CA ALA A 4 -30.88 -20.14 39.42
C ALA A 4 -32.22 -20.79 39.83
N THR A 5 -32.97 -20.16 40.73
CA THR A 5 -34.26 -20.69 41.20
C THR A 5 -35.21 -19.58 41.64
N ASN A 6 -36.51 -19.81 41.45
CA ASN A 6 -37.60 -18.99 42.00
C ASN A 6 -38.36 -19.74 43.13
N GLY A 7 -37.79 -20.83 43.65
CA GLY A 7 -38.40 -21.70 44.66
C GLY A 7 -39.17 -22.89 44.08
N THR A 8 -39.97 -22.69 43.04
CA THR A 8 -40.76 -23.76 42.39
C THR A 8 -40.03 -24.43 41.23
N VAL A 9 -39.24 -23.65 40.50
CA VAL A 9 -38.41 -24.07 39.36
C VAL A 9 -36.96 -23.75 39.67
N SER A 10 -36.07 -24.66 39.28
CA SER A 10 -34.62 -24.46 39.33
C SER A 10 -34.03 -24.81 37.98
N ILE A 11 -33.03 -24.05 37.53
CA ILE A 11 -32.24 -24.39 36.35
C ILE A 11 -30.78 -24.59 36.74
N ALA A 12 -30.06 -25.48 36.05
CA ALA A 12 -28.66 -25.75 36.37
C ALA A 12 -27.81 -26.10 35.14
N ALA A 13 -26.62 -25.53 35.08
CA ALA A 13 -25.59 -25.83 34.07
C ALA A 13 -24.35 -26.40 34.74
N ARG A 14 -23.78 -27.44 34.11
CA ARG A 14 -22.50 -28.01 34.54
C ARG A 14 -21.38 -27.07 34.10
N ALA A 15 -20.57 -26.66 35.07
CA ALA A 15 -19.39 -25.82 34.84
C ALA A 15 -18.25 -26.25 35.76
N ILE A 16 -17.03 -26.22 35.23
CA ILE A 16 -15.77 -26.56 35.92
C ILE A 16 -14.96 -25.28 36.08
N LYS A 17 -14.44 -25.01 37.28
CA LYS A 17 -13.54 -23.89 37.51
C LYS A 17 -12.14 -24.27 37.01
N LYS A 18 -11.58 -23.51 36.05
CA LYS A 18 -10.19 -23.60 35.63
C LYS A 18 -9.51 -22.26 35.85
N SER A 19 -8.47 -22.25 36.69
CA SER A 19 -7.73 -21.05 37.06
C SER A 19 -8.67 -19.93 37.55
N ASN A 20 -8.91 -18.91 36.72
CA ASN A 20 -9.73 -17.74 37.02
C ASN A 20 -11.10 -17.74 36.33
N ALA A 21 -11.42 -18.73 35.50
CA ALA A 21 -12.68 -18.79 34.75
C ALA A 21 -13.47 -20.09 35.03
N PHE A 22 -14.73 -20.10 34.61
CA PHE A 22 -15.62 -21.25 34.62
C PHE A 22 -15.89 -21.70 33.19
N GLU A 23 -15.55 -22.95 32.87
CA GLU A 23 -15.90 -23.55 31.58
C GLU A 23 -17.19 -24.33 31.71
N PHE A 24 -18.22 -23.94 30.94
CA PHE A 24 -19.41 -24.77 30.78
C PHE A 24 -19.04 -26.11 30.13
N GLN A 25 -19.82 -27.14 30.43
CA GLN A 25 -19.60 -28.50 29.94
C GLN A 25 -20.80 -28.94 29.11
N SER A 26 -20.55 -29.81 28.13
CA SER A 26 -21.61 -30.41 27.33
C SER A 26 -22.69 -31.07 28.20
N LEU A 27 -23.94 -30.80 27.85
CA LEU A 27 -25.12 -31.39 28.47
C LEU A 27 -25.72 -32.51 27.60
N GLU A 28 -25.13 -32.89 26.47
CA GLU A 28 -25.75 -33.83 25.51
C GLU A 28 -26.23 -35.14 26.13
N LYS A 29 -25.43 -35.75 27.01
CA LYS A 29 -25.76 -37.03 27.67
C LYS A 29 -26.44 -36.86 29.02
N VAL A 30 -26.99 -35.69 29.29
CA VAL A 30 -27.65 -35.35 30.57
C VAL A 30 -29.13 -35.15 30.29
N PRO A 31 -30.03 -35.84 31.03
CA PRO A 31 -31.46 -35.55 31.01
C PRO A 31 -31.70 -34.05 31.11
N LYS A 32 -32.61 -33.48 30.32
CA LYS A 32 -32.87 -32.03 30.38
C LYS A 32 -33.92 -31.68 31.41
N LEU A 33 -34.76 -32.63 31.80
CA LEU A 33 -35.84 -32.43 32.74
C LEU A 33 -35.66 -33.32 33.97
N PHE A 34 -35.82 -32.70 35.13
CA PHE A 34 -35.75 -33.34 36.44
C PHE A 34 -37.01 -33.03 37.24
N CYS A 35 -37.54 -34.05 37.90
CA CYS A 35 -38.56 -33.90 38.94
C CYS A 35 -37.93 -34.35 40.26
N ASP A 36 -38.46 -35.37 40.94
CA ASP A 36 -37.77 -36.02 42.08
C ASP A 36 -36.46 -36.71 41.66
N PHE A 37 -36.45 -37.22 40.43
CA PHE A 37 -35.35 -37.94 39.81
C PHE A 37 -35.21 -37.45 38.35
N PRO A 38 -34.06 -37.69 37.69
CA PRO A 38 -33.91 -37.39 36.27
C PRO A 38 -34.97 -38.12 35.44
N LEU A 39 -35.56 -37.44 34.46
CA LEU A 39 -36.46 -38.05 33.49
C LEU A 39 -35.62 -38.65 32.35
N ILE A 40 -35.28 -39.94 32.45
CA ILE A 40 -34.39 -40.65 31.52
C ILE A 40 -35.08 -40.76 30.15
N GLY A 41 -34.45 -40.24 29.09
CA GLY A 41 -35.07 -40.08 27.77
C GLY A 41 -35.21 -38.61 27.36
N THR A 42 -35.08 -37.68 28.31
CA THR A 42 -35.14 -36.24 28.04
C THR A 42 -33.80 -35.62 27.64
N GLU A 43 -32.77 -36.41 27.35
CA GLU A 43 -31.48 -35.93 26.82
C GLU A 43 -31.67 -35.10 25.55
N GLU A 44 -32.58 -35.56 24.69
CA GLU A 44 -32.98 -34.95 23.42
C GLU A 44 -34.14 -33.94 23.55
N PHE A 45 -34.61 -33.67 24.77
CA PHE A 45 -35.56 -32.59 25.05
C PHE A 45 -34.80 -31.25 25.08
N HIS A 46 -34.38 -30.79 23.90
CA HIS A 46 -33.45 -29.67 23.73
C HIS A 46 -33.95 -28.34 24.36
N PHE A 47 -33.63 -28.14 25.64
CA PHE A 47 -33.64 -26.86 26.35
C PHE A 47 -32.17 -26.46 26.63
N PRO A 48 -31.81 -25.17 26.62
CA PRO A 48 -30.40 -24.74 26.72
C PRO A 48 -29.71 -25.16 28.02
N ILE A 49 -30.47 -25.46 29.08
CA ILE A 49 -29.98 -25.80 30.41
C ILE A 49 -30.82 -26.93 31.02
N VAL A 50 -30.36 -27.55 32.10
CA VAL A 50 -31.19 -28.52 32.83
C VAL A 50 -32.28 -27.77 33.60
N VAL A 51 -33.51 -28.27 33.56
CA VAL A 51 -34.66 -27.74 34.31
C VAL A 51 -35.11 -28.75 35.35
N ASN A 52 -35.28 -28.30 36.58
CA ASN A 52 -35.75 -29.10 37.70
C ASN A 52 -36.98 -28.47 38.35
N SER A 53 -38.04 -29.26 38.53
CA SER A 53 -39.19 -28.87 39.34
C SER A 53 -39.91 -30.10 39.88
N PHE A 54 -40.23 -30.09 41.18
CA PHE A 54 -41.07 -31.12 41.82
C PHE A 54 -42.52 -31.11 41.32
N PHE A 55 -42.93 -30.09 40.58
CA PHE A 55 -44.28 -29.91 40.05
C PHE A 55 -44.43 -30.37 38.59
N PHE A 56 -43.39 -30.94 37.98
CA PHE A 56 -43.56 -31.57 36.67
C PHE A 56 -44.51 -32.75 36.77
N ASN A 57 -45.42 -32.85 35.80
CA ASN A 57 -46.31 -34.00 35.58
C ASN A 57 -45.72 -34.85 34.44
N PRO A 58 -44.86 -35.86 34.75
CA PRO A 58 -44.21 -36.70 33.75
C PRO A 58 -45.17 -37.75 33.16
N GLN A 59 -44.76 -38.34 32.05
CA GLN A 59 -45.40 -39.54 31.51
C GLN A 59 -45.25 -40.74 32.45
N ALA A 60 -46.08 -41.77 32.25
CA ALA A 60 -46.02 -43.00 33.03
C ALA A 60 -44.65 -43.69 32.96
N GLU A 61 -44.00 -43.64 31.80
CA GLU A 61 -42.65 -44.19 31.57
C GLU A 61 -41.53 -43.29 32.10
N ARG A 62 -41.86 -42.06 32.53
CA ARG A 62 -40.96 -41.03 33.08
C ARG A 62 -39.82 -40.60 32.15
N ASP A 63 -40.05 -40.69 30.86
CA ASP A 63 -39.13 -40.32 29.78
C ASP A 63 -39.47 -38.98 29.12
N GLY A 64 -40.53 -38.31 29.59
CA GLY A 64 -40.92 -36.99 29.12
C GLY A 64 -42.06 -36.38 29.94
N ILE A 65 -42.58 -35.25 29.48
CA ILE A 65 -43.68 -34.49 30.10
C ILE A 65 -44.79 -34.22 29.08
N TRP A 66 -46.04 -34.16 29.54
CA TRP A 66 -47.17 -33.81 28.69
C TRP A 66 -47.19 -32.32 28.38
N LEU A 67 -47.12 -31.97 27.09
CA LEU A 67 -47.19 -30.59 26.61
C LEU A 67 -48.33 -30.37 25.60
N LYS A 68 -49.02 -31.43 25.16
CA LYS A 68 -50.10 -31.36 24.17
C LYS A 68 -51.45 -31.56 24.83
N GLY A 69 -52.37 -30.62 24.58
CA GLY A 69 -53.71 -30.58 25.15
C GLY A 69 -54.10 -29.17 25.61
N HIS A 70 -55.26 -28.67 25.19
CA HIS A 70 -55.64 -27.26 25.41
C HIS A 70 -56.22 -26.97 26.81
N ASN A 71 -56.81 -27.97 27.47
CA ASN A 71 -57.55 -27.78 28.72
C ASN A 71 -57.13 -28.68 29.88
N ASP A 72 -56.03 -29.41 29.72
CA ASP A 72 -55.49 -30.25 30.78
C ASP A 72 -54.70 -29.39 31.80
N PRO A 73 -55.06 -29.39 33.09
CA PRO A 73 -54.31 -28.68 34.13
C PRO A 73 -52.83 -29.09 34.21
N GLU A 74 -52.51 -30.37 34.03
CA GLU A 74 -51.13 -30.89 34.12
C GLU A 74 -50.27 -30.37 32.97
N VAL A 75 -50.85 -30.31 31.76
CA VAL A 75 -50.20 -29.70 30.59
C VAL A 75 -49.94 -28.21 30.81
N LYS A 76 -50.91 -27.49 31.38
CA LYS A 76 -50.75 -26.06 31.67
C LYS A 76 -49.67 -25.81 32.72
N GLU A 77 -49.58 -26.67 33.75
CA GLU A 77 -48.54 -26.59 34.77
C GLU A 77 -47.15 -26.88 34.17
N ASN A 78 -46.99 -27.94 33.39
CA ASN A 78 -45.75 -28.26 32.69
C ASN A 78 -45.28 -27.13 31.76
N LYS A 79 -46.20 -26.53 30.98
CA LYS A 79 -45.90 -25.37 30.13
C LYS A 79 -45.44 -24.17 30.97
N LYS A 80 -46.14 -23.89 32.07
CA LYS A 80 -45.80 -22.79 32.97
C LYS A 80 -44.42 -22.97 33.61
N ILE A 81 -44.06 -24.18 34.01
CA ILE A 81 -42.72 -24.50 34.54
C ILE A 81 -41.63 -24.19 33.51
N LEU A 82 -41.83 -24.53 32.24
CA LEU A 82 -40.86 -24.23 31.17
C LEU A 82 -40.78 -22.73 30.85
N GLU A 83 -41.89 -22.01 30.90
CA GLU A 83 -41.90 -20.55 30.78
C GLU A 83 -41.11 -19.90 31.92
N ASP A 84 -41.33 -20.32 33.16
CA ASP A 84 -40.60 -19.82 34.32
C ASP A 84 -39.11 -20.20 34.26
N ALA A 85 -38.78 -21.39 33.74
CA ALA A 85 -37.41 -21.80 33.49
C ALA A 85 -36.71 -20.93 32.43
N LEU A 86 -37.44 -20.46 31.42
CA LEU A 86 -36.91 -19.54 30.41
C LEU A 86 -36.59 -18.17 31.00
N GLU A 87 -37.45 -17.63 31.86
CA GLU A 87 -37.16 -16.35 32.53
C GLU A 87 -35.94 -16.48 33.47
N LEU A 88 -35.87 -17.55 34.27
CA LEU A 88 -34.66 -17.84 35.07
C LEU A 88 -33.40 -17.99 34.20
N TYR A 89 -33.53 -18.56 33.00
CA TYR A 89 -32.42 -18.72 32.08
C TYR A 89 -31.93 -17.37 31.56
N LYS A 90 -32.85 -16.46 31.20
CA LYS A 90 -32.51 -15.10 30.78
C LYS A 90 -31.75 -14.36 31.88
N ASP A 91 -32.27 -14.41 33.12
CA ASP A 91 -31.62 -13.79 34.27
C ASP A 91 -30.20 -14.34 34.47
N LEU A 92 -30.02 -15.66 34.37
CA LEU A 92 -28.71 -16.29 34.49
C LEU A 92 -27.74 -15.86 33.38
N VAL A 93 -28.20 -15.76 32.13
CA VAL A 93 -27.35 -15.38 30.99
C VAL A 93 -26.92 -13.91 31.05
N VAL A 94 -27.76 -13.01 31.56
CA VAL A 94 -27.42 -11.58 31.74
C VAL A 94 -26.23 -11.40 32.71
N GLU A 95 -26.03 -12.34 33.64
CA GLU A 95 -24.90 -12.33 34.57
C GLU A 95 -23.61 -12.95 34.00
N LEU A 96 -23.62 -13.45 32.76
CA LEU A 96 -22.45 -14.07 32.14
C LEU A 96 -21.63 -13.05 31.36
N ASP A 97 -20.31 -13.12 31.54
CA ASP A 97 -19.31 -12.42 30.76
C ASP A 97 -18.27 -13.41 30.21
N CYS A 98 -17.70 -13.12 29.04
CA CYS A 98 -16.70 -13.97 28.41
C CYS A 98 -15.34 -13.99 29.14
N ASP A 99 -15.08 -13.08 30.08
CA ASP A 99 -13.84 -13.12 30.89
C ASP A 99 -13.91 -14.23 31.94
N SER A 100 -15.06 -14.35 32.60
CA SER A 100 -15.32 -15.26 33.72
C SER A 100 -15.89 -16.60 33.27
N TYR A 101 -16.56 -16.65 32.11
CA TYR A 101 -17.22 -17.83 31.59
C TYR A 101 -16.78 -18.17 30.17
N LYS A 102 -16.46 -19.44 29.97
CA LYS A 102 -15.98 -19.99 28.70
C LYS A 102 -16.89 -21.13 28.22
N ASN A 103 -16.85 -21.42 26.93
CA ASN A 103 -17.69 -22.43 26.28
C ASN A 103 -19.21 -22.19 26.44
N ILE A 104 -19.65 -20.92 26.39
CA ILE A 104 -21.06 -20.54 26.60
C ILE A 104 -21.98 -21.19 25.57
N PHE A 105 -21.46 -21.58 24.39
CA PHE A 105 -22.19 -22.38 23.39
C PHE A 105 -22.85 -23.64 23.97
N HIS A 106 -22.29 -24.25 25.03
CA HIS A 106 -22.91 -25.42 25.68
C HIS A 106 -24.28 -25.15 26.31
N ILE A 107 -24.60 -23.88 26.58
CA ILE A 107 -25.88 -23.45 27.13
C ILE A 107 -26.64 -22.49 26.21
N ALA A 108 -26.26 -22.40 24.93
CA ALA A 108 -26.90 -21.52 23.95
C ALA A 108 -27.72 -22.29 22.88
N SER A 109 -27.85 -23.62 23.03
CA SER A 109 -28.61 -24.45 22.10
C SER A 109 -30.09 -24.11 22.11
N SER A 110 -30.66 -23.89 20.91
CA SER A 110 -32.09 -23.64 20.69
C SER A 110 -32.74 -24.67 19.75
N LYS A 111 -32.18 -25.88 19.67
CA LYS A 111 -32.71 -26.96 18.84
C LYS A 111 -34.12 -27.37 19.30
N MET A 112 -34.91 -27.96 18.42
CA MET A 112 -36.24 -28.48 18.77
C MET A 112 -36.11 -29.82 19.50
N PRO A 113 -36.83 -30.03 20.62
CA PRO A 113 -36.93 -31.34 21.24
C PRO A 113 -37.26 -32.46 20.24
N SER A 114 -36.44 -33.52 20.23
CA SER A 114 -36.70 -34.72 19.44
C SER A 114 -37.51 -35.71 20.27
N THR A 115 -38.82 -35.51 20.30
CA THR A 115 -39.75 -36.22 21.18
C THR A 115 -41.05 -36.55 20.42
N ASP A 116 -41.89 -37.44 20.95
CA ASP A 116 -43.10 -37.88 20.24
C ASP A 116 -44.13 -36.74 20.12
N GLU A 117 -44.58 -36.51 18.89
CA GLU A 117 -45.59 -35.51 18.55
C GLU A 117 -46.96 -35.79 19.19
N SER A 118 -47.18 -37.00 19.71
CA SER A 118 -48.41 -37.38 20.42
C SER A 118 -48.61 -36.59 21.72
N TYR A 119 -47.53 -36.21 22.40
CA TYR A 119 -47.56 -35.46 23.66
C TYR A 119 -46.79 -34.13 23.63
N PHE A 120 -46.05 -33.85 22.56
CA PHE A 120 -45.33 -32.58 22.38
C PHE A 120 -46.11 -31.57 21.52
N ASP A 121 -46.26 -30.35 22.05
CA ASP A 121 -46.89 -29.23 21.33
C ASP A 121 -45.80 -28.36 20.69
N LYS A 122 -45.49 -28.69 19.43
CA LYS A 122 -44.45 -28.06 18.63
C LYS A 122 -44.70 -26.55 18.43
N ASP A 123 -45.93 -26.18 18.10
CA ASP A 123 -46.29 -24.78 17.81
C ASP A 123 -46.19 -23.91 19.06
N TRP A 124 -46.66 -24.42 20.20
CA TRP A 124 -46.49 -23.74 21.48
C TRP A 124 -45.01 -23.58 21.83
N TYR A 125 -44.19 -24.63 21.66
CA TYR A 125 -42.77 -24.58 22.01
C TYR A 125 -42.02 -23.56 21.13
N ILE A 126 -42.27 -23.55 19.82
CA ILE A 126 -41.67 -22.56 18.90
C ILE A 126 -42.05 -21.15 19.33
N LYS A 127 -43.35 -20.90 19.55
CA LYS A 127 -43.87 -19.56 19.83
C LYS A 127 -43.45 -19.02 21.20
N THR A 128 -43.38 -19.90 22.21
CA THR A 128 -43.29 -19.48 23.62
C THR A 128 -41.91 -19.70 24.20
N ILE A 129 -41.16 -20.70 23.71
CA ILE A 129 -39.84 -21.03 24.24
C ILE A 129 -38.76 -20.68 23.22
N GLN A 130 -38.75 -21.33 22.06
CA GLN A 130 -37.64 -21.22 21.10
C GLN A 130 -37.47 -19.81 20.54
N LYS A 131 -38.54 -19.19 20.05
CA LYS A 131 -38.44 -17.85 19.46
C LYS A 131 -38.03 -16.79 20.49
N PRO A 132 -38.65 -16.70 21.69
CA PRO A 132 -38.19 -15.76 22.71
C PRO A 132 -36.76 -16.03 23.21
N LEU A 133 -36.34 -17.30 23.26
CA LEU A 133 -34.96 -17.68 23.57
C LEU A 133 -33.98 -17.15 22.51
N ARG A 134 -34.26 -17.38 21.23
CA ARG A 134 -33.43 -16.91 20.12
C ARG A 134 -33.35 -15.38 20.06
N ASP A 135 -34.50 -14.70 20.14
CA ASP A 135 -34.60 -13.24 20.15
C ASP A 135 -33.81 -12.61 21.31
N PHE A 136 -33.74 -13.31 22.44
CA PHE A 136 -32.93 -12.91 23.59
C PHE A 136 -31.44 -13.14 23.35
N LEU A 137 -31.04 -14.35 22.93
CA LEU A 137 -29.64 -14.74 22.74
C LEU A 137 -28.92 -13.93 21.67
N LEU A 138 -29.62 -13.52 20.60
CA LEU A 138 -29.07 -12.66 19.56
C LEU A 138 -28.42 -11.38 20.13
N LYS A 139 -28.98 -10.85 21.20
CA LYS A 139 -28.57 -9.57 21.82
C LYS A 139 -27.50 -9.73 22.91
N GLN A 140 -27.15 -10.95 23.29
CA GLN A 140 -26.23 -11.20 24.41
C GLN A 140 -24.78 -11.31 23.92
N GLU A 141 -23.85 -10.78 24.71
CA GLU A 141 -22.40 -10.85 24.49
C GLU A 141 -21.82 -12.21 24.94
N ILE A 142 -22.24 -13.28 24.27
CA ILE A 142 -21.94 -14.67 24.64
C ILE A 142 -20.94 -15.36 23.71
N VAL A 143 -20.55 -14.70 22.63
CA VAL A 143 -19.60 -15.23 21.66
C VAL A 143 -18.20 -14.72 22.01
N GLU A 144 -17.32 -15.62 22.44
CA GLU A 144 -15.93 -15.28 22.70
C GLU A 144 -15.18 -15.06 21.38
N ALA A 145 -14.45 -13.95 21.29
CA ALA A 145 -13.54 -13.62 20.19
C ALA A 145 -12.10 -14.09 20.47
N GLU A 146 -11.22 -13.99 19.48
CA GLU A 146 -9.81 -14.40 19.63
C GLU A 146 -9.04 -13.60 20.69
N ASP A 147 -9.37 -12.33 20.89
CA ASP A 147 -8.80 -11.49 21.94
C ASP A 147 -9.42 -11.75 23.33
N GLY A 148 -10.38 -12.67 23.42
CA GLY A 148 -11.12 -13.04 24.63
C GLY A 148 -12.35 -12.17 24.89
N ALA A 149 -12.57 -11.10 24.13
CA ALA A 149 -13.72 -10.21 24.32
C ALA A 149 -15.04 -10.92 23.99
N GLY A 150 -16.10 -10.54 24.71
CA GLY A 150 -17.46 -10.98 24.41
C GLY A 150 -18.06 -10.18 23.26
N LYS A 151 -18.70 -10.88 22.32
CA LYS A 151 -19.42 -10.31 21.19
C LYS A 151 -20.86 -10.74 21.18
N LYS A 152 -21.73 -9.87 20.66
CA LYS A 152 -23.13 -10.22 20.45
C LYS A 152 -23.25 -11.32 19.41
N LEU A 153 -24.19 -12.24 19.65
CA LEU A 153 -24.44 -13.33 18.72
C LEU A 153 -24.95 -12.81 17.35
N GLU A 154 -25.77 -11.75 17.33
CA GLU A 154 -26.27 -11.16 16.07
C GLU A 154 -25.20 -10.42 15.25
N GLU A 155 -24.13 -9.98 15.90
CA GLU A 155 -23.00 -9.31 15.25
C GLU A 155 -21.93 -10.34 14.79
N SER A 156 -22.06 -11.60 15.20
CA SER A 156 -21.11 -12.68 14.95
C SER A 156 -21.46 -13.50 13.71
N TRP A 157 -20.46 -13.85 12.92
CA TRP A 157 -20.61 -14.53 11.63
C TRP A 157 -20.08 -15.96 11.72
N PHE A 158 -20.79 -16.91 11.11
CA PHE A 158 -20.43 -18.33 11.18
C PHE A 158 -20.54 -19.04 9.82
N PRO A 159 -19.66 -19.99 9.50
CA PRO A 159 -19.77 -20.78 8.28
C PRO A 159 -21.04 -21.64 8.25
N LEU A 160 -21.51 -22.00 7.04
CA LEU A 160 -22.64 -22.92 6.92
C LEU A 160 -22.30 -24.31 7.47
N LYS A 161 -23.25 -24.89 8.21
CA LYS A 161 -23.18 -26.27 8.71
C LYS A 161 -23.04 -27.33 7.61
N SER A 162 -23.48 -27.03 6.38
CA SER A 162 -23.33 -27.95 5.24
C SER A 162 -21.88 -28.07 4.74
N TYR A 163 -21.01 -27.10 5.02
CA TYR A 163 -19.63 -27.15 4.58
C TYR A 163 -18.81 -28.17 5.36
N LYS A 164 -17.77 -28.72 4.72
CA LYS A 164 -16.78 -29.60 5.37
C LYS A 164 -15.98 -28.83 6.41
N LYS A 165 -15.42 -29.54 7.38
CA LYS A 165 -14.67 -28.96 8.50
C LYS A 165 -13.57 -28.02 8.01
N GLU A 166 -12.79 -28.47 7.03
CA GLU A 166 -11.66 -27.74 6.46
C GLU A 166 -12.12 -26.45 5.78
N ALA A 167 -13.19 -26.52 4.99
CA ALA A 167 -13.77 -25.35 4.32
C ALA A 167 -14.32 -24.33 5.32
N ARG A 168 -14.91 -24.76 6.44
CA ARG A 168 -15.37 -23.84 7.49
C ARG A 168 -14.20 -23.09 8.13
N GLU A 169 -13.09 -23.79 8.39
CA GLU A 169 -11.90 -23.20 8.99
C GLU A 169 -11.24 -22.18 8.03
N SER A 170 -11.13 -22.49 6.74
CA SER A 170 -10.63 -21.54 5.73
C SER A 170 -11.54 -20.32 5.60
N LEU A 171 -12.86 -20.52 5.45
CA LEU A 171 -13.83 -19.42 5.38
C LEU A 171 -13.78 -18.53 6.62
N TRP A 172 -13.67 -19.13 7.81
CA TRP A 172 -13.49 -18.38 9.04
C TRP A 172 -12.19 -17.58 9.02
N GLN A 173 -11.07 -18.17 8.57
CA GLN A 173 -9.78 -17.49 8.53
C GLN A 173 -9.84 -16.26 7.61
N TYR A 174 -10.38 -16.41 6.40
CA TYR A 174 -10.50 -15.28 5.46
C TYR A 174 -11.42 -14.17 5.99
N THR A 175 -12.49 -14.55 6.70
CA THR A 175 -13.36 -13.57 7.35
C THR A 175 -12.67 -12.90 8.53
N PHE A 176 -11.89 -13.64 9.32
CA PHE A 176 -11.10 -13.10 10.42
C PHE A 176 -10.06 -12.10 9.90
N ASP A 177 -9.39 -12.41 8.79
CA ASP A 177 -8.37 -11.54 8.20
C ASP A 177 -8.96 -10.20 7.74
N LEU A 178 -10.17 -10.20 7.18
CA LEU A 178 -10.88 -8.99 6.73
C LEU A 178 -11.60 -8.25 7.86
N PHE A 179 -12.20 -9.02 8.77
CA PHE A 179 -13.08 -8.53 9.83
C PHE A 179 -12.84 -9.30 11.14
N PRO A 180 -11.71 -9.06 11.84
CA PRO A 180 -11.40 -9.75 13.11
C PRO A 180 -12.51 -9.59 14.15
N GLY A 181 -13.21 -8.45 14.10
CA GLY A 181 -14.36 -8.11 14.94
C GLY A 181 -15.63 -8.91 14.65
N ALA A 182 -15.78 -9.58 13.51
CA ALA A 182 -17.03 -10.23 13.12
C ALA A 182 -17.12 -11.72 13.48
N VAL A 183 -16.01 -12.39 13.83
CA VAL A 183 -15.98 -13.84 14.03
C VAL A 183 -15.78 -14.25 15.50
N CYS A 184 -16.17 -15.48 15.82
CA CYS A 184 -15.87 -16.13 17.10
C CYS A 184 -14.44 -16.64 17.15
N LYS A 185 -13.99 -17.09 18.32
CA LYS A 185 -12.74 -17.83 18.51
C LYS A 185 -12.68 -19.09 17.65
N ARG A 186 -11.53 -19.34 17.04
CA ARG A 186 -11.29 -20.42 16.07
C ARG A 186 -11.61 -21.80 16.63
N ASP A 187 -11.20 -22.06 17.88
CA ASP A 187 -11.39 -23.35 18.54
C ASP A 187 -12.88 -23.69 18.77
N ASP A 188 -13.75 -22.66 18.76
CA ASP A 188 -15.17 -22.77 19.10
C ASP A 188 -16.08 -22.78 17.86
N ILE A 189 -15.52 -22.59 16.66
CA ILE A 189 -16.28 -22.50 15.39
C ILE A 189 -17.27 -23.65 15.25
N HIS A 190 -16.79 -24.89 15.39
CA HIS A 190 -17.59 -26.07 15.06
C HIS A 190 -18.76 -26.25 16.02
N GLN A 191 -18.54 -25.93 17.30
CA GLN A 191 -19.52 -26.00 18.37
C GLN A 191 -20.60 -24.94 18.17
N TRP A 192 -20.22 -23.72 17.78
CA TRP A 192 -21.17 -22.68 17.41
C TRP A 192 -21.98 -23.07 16.17
N VAL A 193 -21.31 -23.50 15.09
CA VAL A 193 -21.96 -23.93 13.83
C VAL A 193 -23.01 -25.03 14.06
N ASP A 194 -22.82 -25.88 15.08
CA ASP A 194 -23.77 -26.95 15.40
C ASP A 194 -25.05 -26.51 16.10
N ILE A 195 -25.07 -25.33 16.71
CA ILE A 195 -26.18 -24.82 17.53
C ILE A 195 -26.88 -23.58 16.96
N ILE A 196 -26.22 -22.82 16.09
CA ILE A 196 -26.79 -21.64 15.43
C ILE A 196 -27.91 -22.00 14.45
N TRP A 197 -28.73 -21.00 14.12
CA TRP A 197 -29.89 -21.12 13.23
C TRP A 197 -29.84 -20.07 12.11
N ASP A 198 -30.85 -20.06 11.24
CA ASP A 198 -30.79 -19.33 9.97
C ASP A 198 -30.75 -17.80 10.06
N ASP A 199 -31.23 -17.22 11.16
CA ASP A 199 -31.35 -15.77 11.36
C ASP A 199 -30.04 -15.12 11.86
N ILE A 200 -28.91 -15.81 11.72
CA ILE A 200 -27.57 -15.35 12.13
C ILE A 200 -26.74 -15.12 10.86
N ASN A 201 -25.80 -14.17 10.93
CA ASN A 201 -24.90 -13.87 9.82
C ASN A 201 -24.07 -15.10 9.43
N LYS A 202 -24.01 -15.36 8.12
CA LYS A 202 -23.42 -16.57 7.56
C LYS A 202 -22.20 -16.23 6.74
N ILE A 203 -21.15 -17.02 6.92
CA ILE A 203 -19.95 -16.98 6.08
C ILE A 203 -20.16 -17.99 4.95
N THR A 204 -20.17 -17.50 3.72
CA THR A 204 -20.28 -18.32 2.50
C THR A 204 -19.22 -17.89 1.49
N PHE A 205 -18.93 -18.74 0.52
CA PHE A 205 -18.06 -18.38 -0.61
C PHE A 205 -18.54 -17.12 -1.34
N ALA A 206 -19.86 -16.93 -1.44
CA ALA A 206 -20.46 -15.76 -2.09
C ALA A 206 -20.23 -14.48 -1.30
N GLU A 207 -20.38 -14.53 0.04
CA GLU A 207 -20.11 -13.38 0.90
C GLU A 207 -18.63 -13.00 0.87
N ILE A 208 -17.71 -13.96 0.98
CA ILE A 208 -16.26 -13.70 0.85
C ILE A 208 -15.93 -13.05 -0.50
N ALA A 209 -16.46 -13.58 -1.61
CA ALA A 209 -16.25 -13.00 -2.92
C ALA A 209 -16.86 -11.59 -3.05
N SER A 210 -18.01 -11.35 -2.44
CA SER A 210 -18.66 -10.03 -2.39
C SER A 210 -17.83 -9.04 -1.58
N ASP A 211 -17.35 -9.43 -0.40
CA ASP A 211 -16.55 -8.58 0.49
C ASP A 211 -15.23 -8.16 -0.16
N ILE A 212 -14.56 -9.08 -0.86
CA ILE A 212 -13.36 -8.77 -1.65
C ILE A 212 -13.72 -7.83 -2.81
N ALA A 213 -14.81 -8.08 -3.52
CA ALA A 213 -15.21 -7.26 -4.65
C ALA A 213 -15.55 -5.81 -4.25
N GLN A 214 -16.09 -5.61 -3.05
CA GLN A 214 -16.35 -4.28 -2.49
C GLN A 214 -15.08 -3.46 -2.24
N LYS A 215 -13.90 -4.09 -2.14
CA LYS A 215 -12.63 -3.37 -2.02
C LYS A 215 -12.21 -2.73 -3.34
N GLU A 216 -12.73 -3.18 -4.49
CA GLU A 216 -12.48 -2.66 -5.84
C GLU A 216 -11.05 -2.78 -6.37
N THR A 217 -10.03 -2.67 -5.52
CA THR A 217 -8.60 -2.73 -5.87
C THR A 217 -7.80 -3.53 -4.87
N ILE A 218 -6.67 -4.08 -5.32
CA ILE A 218 -5.72 -4.83 -4.49
C ILE A 218 -5.11 -3.95 -3.39
N THR A 219 -4.86 -2.66 -3.67
CA THR A 219 -4.33 -1.72 -2.68
C THR A 219 -5.28 -1.50 -1.51
N LYS A 220 -6.59 -1.33 -1.79
CA LYS A 220 -7.60 -1.20 -0.74
C LYS A 220 -7.75 -2.50 0.06
N LEU A 221 -7.61 -3.65 -0.60
CA LEU A 221 -7.58 -4.95 0.09
C LEU A 221 -6.35 -5.06 1.02
N ALA A 222 -5.17 -4.64 0.57
CA ALA A 222 -3.94 -4.65 1.37
C ALA A 222 -4.06 -3.75 2.62
N GLU A 223 -4.65 -2.55 2.46
CA GLU A 223 -4.92 -1.62 3.57
C GLU A 223 -5.81 -2.25 4.65
N ASP A 224 -6.89 -2.92 4.24
CA ASP A 224 -7.83 -3.57 5.17
C ASP A 224 -7.22 -4.81 5.85
N LEU A 225 -6.43 -5.59 5.10
CA LEU A 225 -5.70 -6.74 5.64
C LEU A 225 -4.50 -6.34 6.51
N GLN A 226 -4.05 -5.07 6.43
CA GLN A 226 -2.82 -4.58 7.04
C GLN A 226 -1.58 -5.41 6.64
N LYS A 227 -1.53 -5.81 5.37
CA LYS A 227 -0.45 -6.61 4.76
C LYS A 227 0.32 -5.79 3.73
N ASP A 228 1.55 -6.21 3.42
CA ASP A 228 2.27 -5.68 2.27
C ASP A 228 1.74 -6.26 0.94
N ASP A 229 2.23 -5.74 -0.19
CA ASP A 229 1.75 -6.17 -1.49
C ASP A 229 1.97 -7.67 -1.73
N ALA A 230 3.14 -8.21 -1.35
CA ALA A 230 3.48 -9.62 -1.58
C ALA A 230 2.56 -10.55 -0.77
N ASP A 231 2.39 -10.27 0.51
CA ASP A 231 1.51 -11.04 1.41
C ASP A 231 0.03 -10.92 1.00
N THR A 232 -0.36 -9.79 0.41
CA THR A 232 -1.72 -9.58 -0.12
C THR A 232 -1.97 -10.42 -1.37
N PHE A 233 -0.98 -10.51 -2.27
CA PHE A 233 -1.06 -11.39 -3.45
C PHE A 233 -1.04 -12.87 -3.06
N GLU A 234 -0.25 -13.28 -2.07
CA GLU A 234 -0.31 -14.64 -1.55
C GLU A 234 -1.71 -14.96 -1.02
N TRP A 235 -2.28 -14.07 -0.21
CA TRP A 235 -3.62 -14.24 0.36
C TRP A 235 -4.72 -14.33 -0.71
N ILE A 236 -4.72 -13.43 -1.70
CA ILE A 236 -5.75 -13.46 -2.76
C ILE A 236 -5.61 -14.69 -3.65
N ASN A 237 -4.38 -15.20 -3.84
CA ASN A 237 -4.14 -16.44 -4.55
C ASN A 237 -4.66 -17.65 -3.79
N GLU A 238 -4.45 -17.71 -2.48
CA GLU A 238 -5.01 -18.75 -1.62
C GLU A 238 -6.54 -18.75 -1.66
N VAL A 239 -7.17 -17.59 -1.49
CA VAL A 239 -8.64 -17.46 -1.52
C VAL A 239 -9.19 -17.80 -2.91
N GLY A 240 -8.56 -17.28 -3.97
CA GLY A 240 -8.94 -17.55 -5.34
C GLY A 240 -8.89 -19.04 -5.67
N GLN A 241 -7.80 -19.71 -5.27
CA GLN A 241 -7.67 -21.16 -5.45
C GLN A 241 -8.71 -21.94 -4.62
N PHE A 242 -8.91 -21.55 -3.35
CA PHE A 242 -9.90 -22.17 -2.48
C PHE A 242 -11.34 -22.08 -3.05
N ILE A 243 -11.71 -20.94 -3.65
CA ILE A 243 -13.00 -20.80 -4.32
C ILE A 243 -13.05 -21.68 -5.58
N MET A 244 -11.95 -21.79 -6.35
CA MET A 244 -11.90 -22.59 -7.59
C MET A 244 -11.88 -24.11 -7.37
N ASP A 245 -11.40 -24.58 -6.22
CA ASP A 245 -11.31 -26.02 -5.90
C ASP A 245 -12.68 -26.72 -5.90
N GLU A 246 -13.76 -25.96 -5.69
CA GLU A 246 -15.13 -26.48 -5.80
C GLU A 246 -15.82 -25.93 -7.06
N GLU A 247 -16.08 -26.80 -8.04
CA GLU A 247 -16.71 -26.40 -9.34
C GLU A 247 -18.02 -25.61 -9.18
N ILE A 248 -18.79 -25.88 -8.11
CA ILE A 248 -20.05 -25.18 -7.81
C ILE A 248 -19.86 -23.68 -7.57
N ASN A 249 -18.65 -23.26 -7.18
CA ASN A 249 -18.31 -21.87 -6.87
C ASN A 249 -17.75 -21.10 -8.07
N LEU A 250 -17.40 -21.77 -9.18
CA LEU A 250 -16.89 -21.10 -10.39
C LEU A 250 -17.77 -19.95 -10.91
N PRO A 251 -19.12 -20.02 -10.87
CA PRO A 251 -19.97 -18.89 -11.27
C PRO A 251 -19.77 -17.61 -10.43
N LEU A 252 -19.13 -17.68 -9.26
CA LEU A 252 -18.85 -16.50 -8.43
C LEU A 252 -17.87 -15.54 -9.11
N PHE A 253 -16.91 -16.06 -9.89
CA PHE A 253 -15.94 -15.23 -10.65
C PHE A 253 -16.57 -14.44 -11.81
N GLU A 254 -17.79 -14.79 -12.21
CA GLU A 254 -18.58 -14.05 -13.20
C GLU A 254 -19.59 -13.08 -12.55
N LYS A 255 -19.80 -13.20 -11.24
CA LYS A 255 -20.71 -12.32 -10.46
C LYS A 255 -19.95 -11.25 -9.67
N HIS A 256 -18.77 -11.59 -9.15
CA HIS A 256 -17.98 -10.74 -8.27
C HIS A 256 -16.63 -10.46 -8.91
N ALA A 257 -16.27 -9.18 -8.98
CA ALA A 257 -14.99 -8.74 -9.49
C ALA A 257 -13.96 -8.86 -8.36
N ILE A 258 -13.18 -9.95 -8.37
CA ILE A 258 -12.20 -10.27 -7.29
C ILE A 258 -10.79 -10.53 -7.80
N ILE A 259 -10.57 -10.48 -9.12
CA ILE A 259 -9.27 -10.80 -9.71
C ILE A 259 -8.64 -9.49 -10.21
N PRO A 260 -7.44 -9.12 -9.75
CA PRO A 260 -6.80 -7.87 -10.15
C PRO A 260 -6.24 -7.95 -11.58
N ASN A 261 -6.41 -6.85 -12.32
CA ASN A 261 -5.65 -6.57 -13.53
C ASN A 261 -4.26 -6.00 -13.21
N GLN A 262 -3.43 -5.74 -14.22
CA GLN A 262 -2.09 -5.13 -14.07
C GLN A 262 -2.13 -3.76 -13.35
N ASN A 263 -3.23 -3.01 -13.46
CA ASN A 263 -3.45 -1.76 -12.72
C ASN A 263 -3.96 -1.97 -11.27
N GLY A 264 -4.02 -3.21 -10.78
CA GLY A 264 -4.48 -3.57 -9.43
C GLY A 264 -5.99 -3.47 -9.21
N LYS A 265 -6.79 -3.22 -10.26
CA LYS A 265 -8.26 -3.12 -10.17
C LYS A 265 -8.90 -4.49 -10.32
N PHE A 266 -9.85 -4.80 -9.46
CA PHE A 266 -10.59 -6.06 -9.54
C PHE A 266 -11.59 -6.07 -10.68
N LEU A 267 -11.59 -7.18 -11.42
CA LEU A 267 -12.47 -7.44 -12.56
C LEU A 267 -13.07 -8.84 -12.49
N LEU A 268 -14.12 -9.03 -13.29
CA LEU A 268 -14.70 -10.35 -13.57
C LEU A 268 -13.72 -11.18 -14.39
N LYS A 269 -13.73 -12.50 -14.18
CA LYS A 269 -12.86 -13.43 -14.92
C LYS A 269 -13.02 -13.29 -16.43
N SER A 270 -14.24 -13.13 -16.94
CA SER A 270 -14.53 -12.94 -18.37
C SER A 270 -13.94 -11.66 -18.99
N ARG A 271 -13.49 -10.70 -18.19
CA ARG A 271 -12.87 -9.45 -18.66
C ARG A 271 -11.34 -9.47 -18.60
N LEU A 272 -10.76 -10.55 -18.09
CA LEU A 272 -9.33 -10.67 -17.89
C LEU A 272 -8.68 -11.62 -18.88
N TYR A 273 -7.48 -11.26 -19.29
CA TYR A 273 -6.68 -12.03 -20.23
C TYR A 273 -5.27 -12.24 -19.70
N ARG A 274 -4.72 -13.43 -19.96
CA ARG A 274 -3.31 -13.70 -19.65
C ARG A 274 -2.43 -12.91 -20.62
N ASP A 275 -1.39 -12.27 -20.09
CA ASP A 275 -0.37 -11.63 -20.93
C ASP A 275 0.59 -12.68 -21.52
N GLU A 276 0.50 -12.89 -22.83
CA GLU A 276 1.50 -13.63 -23.63
C GLU A 276 2.09 -12.72 -24.73
N ILE A 277 1.99 -11.41 -24.56
CA ILE A 277 2.57 -10.39 -25.44
C ILE A 277 4.07 -10.30 -25.13
N ASN A 278 4.41 -10.27 -23.83
CA ASN A 278 5.79 -10.18 -23.33
C ASN A 278 6.55 -9.01 -23.98
N ASP A 279 5.90 -7.87 -24.17
CA ASP A 279 6.45 -6.71 -24.87
C ASP A 279 5.86 -5.41 -24.30
N SER A 280 6.60 -4.78 -23.38
CA SER A 280 6.20 -3.55 -22.71
C SER A 280 6.05 -2.38 -23.68
N ASP A 281 6.87 -2.34 -24.74
CA ASP A 281 6.86 -1.25 -25.71
C ASP A 281 5.55 -1.25 -26.50
N LEU A 282 5.09 -2.44 -26.94
CA LEU A 282 3.80 -2.56 -27.63
C LEU A 282 2.61 -2.16 -26.74
N ILE A 283 2.67 -2.48 -25.44
CA ILE A 283 1.65 -2.07 -24.46
C ILE A 283 1.67 -0.55 -24.29
N GLU A 284 2.85 0.08 -24.12
CA GLU A 284 2.99 1.55 -24.04
C GLU A 284 2.48 2.23 -25.31
N ILE A 285 2.83 1.71 -26.49
CA ILE A 285 2.36 2.23 -27.78
C ILE A 285 0.82 2.24 -27.83
N LEU A 286 0.16 1.15 -27.43
CA LEU A 286 -1.29 1.08 -27.46
C LEU A 286 -1.93 2.02 -26.44
N GLN A 287 -1.32 2.15 -25.26
CA GLN A 287 -1.74 3.10 -24.22
C GLN A 287 -1.70 4.54 -24.73
N LEU A 288 -0.60 4.95 -25.39
CA LEU A 288 -0.46 6.26 -26.04
C LEU A 288 -1.45 6.48 -27.19
N LEU A 289 -1.92 5.40 -27.83
CA LEU A 289 -2.98 5.45 -28.83
C LEU A 289 -4.40 5.50 -28.22
N GLY A 290 -4.49 5.62 -26.88
CA GLY A 290 -5.71 5.86 -26.13
C GLY A 290 -6.45 4.59 -25.69
N GLU A 291 -5.78 3.44 -25.62
CA GLU A 291 -6.34 2.19 -25.09
C GLU A 291 -5.31 1.50 -24.19
N ASP A 292 -5.62 1.34 -22.90
CA ASP A 292 -4.71 0.71 -21.95
C ASP A 292 -5.04 -0.78 -21.80
N TRP A 293 -4.13 -1.65 -22.21
CA TRP A 293 -4.32 -3.09 -22.03
C TRP A 293 -4.02 -3.56 -20.61
N ASN A 294 -3.33 -2.76 -19.78
CA ASN A 294 -3.20 -3.04 -18.35
C ASN A 294 -4.56 -3.05 -17.64
N ASP A 295 -5.58 -2.43 -18.24
CA ASP A 295 -6.95 -2.49 -17.75
C ASP A 295 -7.62 -3.87 -17.92
N ILE A 296 -7.12 -4.72 -18.80
CA ILE A 296 -7.72 -6.04 -19.11
C ILE A 296 -6.76 -7.21 -18.95
N LEU A 297 -5.46 -6.95 -18.85
CA LEU A 297 -4.46 -7.99 -18.62
C LEU A 297 -4.44 -8.38 -17.15
N LEU A 298 -4.40 -9.68 -16.89
CA LEU A 298 -4.26 -10.28 -15.58
C LEU A 298 -2.96 -9.80 -14.92
N HIS A 299 -3.02 -9.46 -13.64
CA HIS A 299 -1.82 -9.12 -12.87
C HIS A 299 -0.85 -10.31 -12.81
N GLU A 300 0.47 -10.07 -12.94
CA GLU A 300 1.51 -11.11 -13.06
C GLU A 300 1.59 -12.03 -11.84
N GLU A 301 1.35 -11.47 -10.66
CA GLU A 301 1.37 -12.19 -9.37
C GLU A 301 0.15 -13.12 -9.16
N ILE A 302 -0.84 -13.14 -10.06
CA ILE A 302 -2.00 -14.03 -9.92
C ILE A 302 -1.68 -15.42 -10.47
N SER A 303 -1.77 -16.42 -9.60
CA SER A 303 -1.37 -17.80 -9.88
C SER A 303 -2.53 -18.80 -9.99
N PHE A 304 -3.78 -18.38 -9.75
CA PHE A 304 -4.95 -19.27 -9.80
C PHE A 304 -5.77 -19.06 -11.07
N GLY A 305 -6.36 -20.15 -11.56
CA GLY A 305 -7.30 -20.14 -12.68
C GLY A 305 -6.70 -20.09 -14.08
N GLU A 306 -7.55 -20.40 -15.05
CA GLU A 306 -7.21 -20.38 -16.48
C GLU A 306 -7.90 -19.20 -17.17
N PHE A 307 -7.12 -18.50 -18.00
CA PHE A 307 -7.54 -17.29 -18.73
C PHE A 307 -7.14 -17.39 -20.19
N VAL A 308 -7.93 -16.76 -21.06
CA VAL A 308 -7.59 -16.66 -22.48
C VAL A 308 -6.39 -15.73 -22.63
N ALA A 309 -5.38 -16.16 -23.37
CA ALA A 309 -4.18 -15.36 -23.60
C ALA A 309 -4.38 -14.28 -24.67
N LYS A 310 -3.78 -13.11 -24.44
CA LYS A 310 -3.51 -12.09 -25.46
C LYS A 310 -2.08 -12.25 -25.96
N LYS A 311 -1.91 -12.32 -27.27
CA LYS A 311 -0.60 -12.52 -27.92
C LYS A 311 -0.17 -11.26 -28.66
N LYS A 312 1.11 -11.22 -29.07
CA LYS A 312 1.67 -10.14 -29.92
C LYS A 312 0.81 -9.84 -31.17
N ASN A 313 0.21 -10.88 -31.77
CA ASN A 313 -0.72 -10.71 -32.89
C ASN A 313 -1.94 -9.84 -32.54
N ASP A 314 -2.53 -10.04 -31.36
CA ASP A 314 -3.74 -9.33 -30.96
C ASP A 314 -3.46 -7.84 -30.73
N ILE A 315 -2.34 -7.52 -30.07
CA ILE A 315 -1.97 -6.12 -29.80
C ILE A 315 -1.57 -5.42 -31.09
N ALA A 316 -0.85 -6.10 -31.99
CA ALA A 316 -0.48 -5.56 -33.29
C ALA A 316 -1.71 -5.21 -34.14
N LEU A 317 -2.74 -6.07 -34.14
CA LEU A 317 -4.01 -5.77 -34.81
C LEU A 317 -4.68 -4.51 -34.24
N LYS A 318 -4.68 -4.35 -32.91
CA LYS A 318 -5.25 -3.15 -32.26
C LYS A 318 -4.47 -1.88 -32.53
N ILE A 319 -3.14 -1.94 -32.45
CA ILE A 319 -2.29 -0.81 -32.83
C ILE A 319 -2.56 -0.42 -34.28
N ASN A 320 -2.58 -1.38 -35.22
CA ASN A 320 -2.89 -1.12 -36.62
C ASN A 320 -4.28 -0.48 -36.83
N GLU A 321 -5.29 -0.91 -36.07
CA GLU A 321 -6.62 -0.31 -36.08
C GLU A 321 -6.59 1.16 -35.63
N LYS A 322 -5.91 1.46 -34.52
CA LYS A 322 -5.79 2.83 -33.98
C LYS A 322 -4.99 3.74 -34.91
N LEU A 323 -3.95 3.22 -35.56
CA LEU A 323 -3.13 3.96 -36.52
C LEU A 323 -3.89 4.38 -37.80
N LYS A 324 -4.98 3.68 -38.16
CA LYS A 324 -5.81 4.02 -39.33
C LYS A 324 -6.68 5.27 -39.12
N ASN A 325 -6.97 5.64 -37.86
CA ASN A 325 -7.77 6.81 -37.50
C ASN A 325 -6.98 7.80 -36.63
N PRO A 326 -5.93 8.45 -37.17
CA PRO A 326 -5.11 9.36 -36.40
C PRO A 326 -5.91 10.60 -35.99
N LYS A 327 -6.00 10.87 -34.69
CA LYS A 327 -6.28 12.23 -34.20
C LYS A 327 -5.05 13.07 -34.54
N ALA A 328 -5.09 13.76 -35.67
CA ALA A 328 -3.93 14.35 -36.37
C ALA A 328 -3.14 15.46 -35.63
N LYS A 329 -3.31 15.62 -34.31
CA LYS A 329 -2.62 16.63 -33.49
C LYS A 329 -2.25 16.16 -32.08
N ASP A 330 -2.26 14.86 -31.81
CA ASP A 330 -1.93 14.35 -30.48
C ASP A 330 -0.40 14.19 -30.30
N GLN A 331 0.15 14.73 -29.21
CA GLN A 331 1.55 14.51 -28.85
C GLN A 331 1.80 13.03 -28.54
N ASP A 332 0.82 12.35 -27.95
CA ASP A 332 0.90 10.94 -27.62
C ASP A 332 0.96 10.07 -28.88
N PHE A 333 0.23 10.45 -29.94
CA PHE A 333 0.31 9.78 -31.24
C PHE A 333 1.72 9.89 -31.86
N LYS A 334 2.36 11.07 -31.78
CA LYS A 334 3.73 11.23 -32.28
C LYS A 334 4.72 10.37 -31.48
N ARG A 335 4.57 10.31 -30.17
CA ARG A 335 5.38 9.46 -29.29
C ARG A 335 5.18 7.98 -29.61
N ALA A 336 3.93 7.53 -29.77
CA ALA A 336 3.60 6.17 -30.16
C ALA A 336 4.27 5.75 -31.48
N ILE A 337 4.27 6.61 -32.51
CA ILE A 337 4.95 6.34 -33.79
C ILE A 337 6.48 6.28 -33.62
N SER A 338 7.06 7.10 -32.74
CA SER A 338 8.49 7.09 -32.45
C SER A 338 8.92 5.77 -31.83
N ILE A 339 8.24 5.34 -30.76
CA ILE A 339 8.51 4.07 -30.07
C ILE A 339 8.28 2.90 -31.03
N LEU A 340 7.20 2.94 -31.83
CA LEU A 340 6.93 1.89 -32.82
C LEU A 340 8.02 1.81 -33.91
N SER A 341 8.60 2.94 -34.30
CA SER A 341 9.68 2.96 -35.30
C SER A 341 10.95 2.35 -34.74
N GLU A 342 11.32 2.69 -33.50
CA GLU A 342 12.44 2.08 -32.79
C GLU A 342 12.22 0.58 -32.59
N TRP A 343 11.01 0.18 -32.21
CA TRP A 343 10.64 -1.22 -32.08
C TRP A 343 10.77 -1.99 -33.39
N PHE A 344 10.39 -1.39 -34.53
CA PHE A 344 10.57 -2.00 -35.86
C PHE A 344 12.04 -2.16 -36.27
N ASP A 345 12.89 -1.21 -35.90
CA ASP A 345 14.33 -1.28 -36.21
C ASP A 345 15.00 -2.37 -35.36
N ASN A 346 14.58 -2.54 -34.11
CA ASN A 346 15.06 -3.60 -33.21
C ASN A 346 14.46 -4.98 -33.53
N ASN A 347 13.22 -5.04 -34.05
CA ASN A 347 12.48 -6.28 -34.31
C ASN A 347 11.98 -6.38 -35.78
N PRO A 348 12.88 -6.43 -36.78
CA PRO A 348 12.50 -6.33 -38.20
C PRO A 348 11.74 -7.54 -38.74
N GLU A 349 11.95 -8.74 -38.20
CA GLU A 349 11.20 -9.94 -38.62
C GLU A 349 9.78 -9.94 -38.04
N GLU A 350 9.63 -9.68 -36.74
CA GLU A 350 8.32 -9.56 -36.09
C GLU A 350 7.50 -8.39 -36.65
N GLY A 351 8.15 -7.26 -36.96
CA GLY A 351 7.51 -6.13 -37.63
C GLY A 351 6.93 -6.50 -39.00
N LYS A 352 7.62 -7.33 -39.79
CA LYS A 352 7.08 -7.81 -41.08
C LYS A 352 5.93 -8.79 -40.89
N GLU A 353 6.02 -9.65 -39.89
CA GLU A 353 5.01 -10.68 -39.59
C GLU A 353 3.72 -10.06 -39.07
N PHE A 354 3.80 -9.31 -37.96
CA PHE A 354 2.63 -8.81 -37.23
C PHE A 354 2.14 -7.45 -37.73
N PHE A 355 3.03 -6.64 -38.30
CA PHE A 355 2.73 -5.28 -38.76
C PHE A 355 2.91 -5.10 -40.28
N SER A 356 2.68 -6.14 -41.09
CA SER A 356 3.00 -6.13 -42.53
C SER A 356 2.61 -4.86 -43.31
N GLU A 357 1.42 -4.29 -43.10
CA GLU A 357 0.96 -3.05 -43.77
C GLU A 357 1.69 -1.81 -43.22
N THR A 358 1.72 -1.67 -41.90
CA THR A 358 2.30 -0.53 -41.17
C THR A 358 3.82 -0.50 -41.31
N TYR A 359 4.48 -1.66 -41.28
CA TYR A 359 5.91 -1.82 -41.48
C TYR A 359 6.34 -1.44 -42.91
N ARG A 360 5.53 -1.73 -43.93
CA ARG A 360 5.77 -1.25 -45.30
C ARG A 360 5.68 0.27 -45.39
N ARG A 361 4.76 0.87 -44.63
CA ARG A 361 4.52 2.32 -44.58
C ARG A 361 5.30 3.03 -43.47
N ARG A 362 6.22 2.35 -42.75
CA ARG A 362 6.89 2.92 -41.58
C ARG A 362 7.62 4.23 -41.87
N ALA A 363 8.29 4.32 -43.02
CA ALA A 363 8.96 5.54 -43.45
C ALA A 363 7.96 6.67 -43.75
N GLU A 364 6.79 6.37 -44.31
CA GLU A 364 5.73 7.36 -44.55
C GLU A 364 5.09 7.83 -43.23
N LEU A 365 4.83 6.91 -42.30
CA LEU A 365 4.27 7.18 -40.99
C LEU A 365 5.20 8.08 -40.16
N PHE A 366 6.49 7.75 -40.12
CA PHE A 366 7.51 8.56 -39.46
C PHE A 366 7.68 9.93 -40.13
N MET A 367 7.71 10.00 -41.46
CA MET A 367 7.81 11.30 -42.17
C MET A 367 6.58 12.20 -41.95
N ASN A 368 5.42 11.62 -41.65
CA ASN A 368 4.20 12.37 -41.38
C ASN A 368 4.11 12.90 -39.95
N THR A 369 4.89 12.38 -39.00
CA THR A 369 4.98 12.92 -37.64
C THR A 369 5.98 14.07 -37.50
N ILE A 370 6.88 14.24 -38.47
CA ILE A 370 7.90 15.30 -38.51
C ILE A 370 7.29 16.60 -39.05
N GLU A 371 7.33 17.65 -38.23
CA GLU A 371 6.76 18.97 -38.56
C GLU A 371 7.58 19.70 -39.63
N ASP A 372 8.90 19.54 -39.64
CA ASP A 372 9.81 20.19 -40.60
C ASP A 372 10.29 19.23 -41.70
N LYS A 373 9.40 18.96 -42.65
CA LYS A 373 9.70 18.13 -43.83
C LYS A 373 10.81 18.73 -44.70
N GLU A 374 10.98 20.05 -44.73
CA GLU A 374 11.95 20.73 -45.59
C GLU A 374 13.40 20.52 -45.14
N SER A 375 13.67 20.54 -43.83
CA SER A 375 15.00 20.31 -43.28
C SER A 375 15.48 18.88 -43.53
N LEU A 376 14.59 17.89 -43.47
CA LEU A 376 14.92 16.50 -43.72
C LEU A 376 15.21 16.21 -45.21
N TYR A 377 14.45 16.81 -46.12
CA TYR A 377 14.74 16.75 -47.56
C TYR A 377 16.06 17.45 -47.94
N LYS A 378 16.45 18.51 -47.23
CA LYS A 378 17.76 19.16 -47.41
C LYS A 378 18.92 18.23 -47.01
N VAL A 379 18.79 17.51 -45.89
CA VAL A 379 19.80 16.55 -45.43
C VAL A 379 19.92 15.37 -46.41
N MET A 380 18.81 14.79 -46.87
CA MET A 380 18.82 13.69 -47.85
C MET A 380 19.35 14.07 -49.24
N ARG A 381 19.22 15.34 -49.68
CA ARG A 381 19.75 15.82 -50.97
C ARG A 381 21.22 16.20 -50.91
N SER A 382 21.76 16.47 -49.73
CA SER A 382 23.19 16.59 -49.56
C SER A 382 23.80 15.20 -49.78
N LYS A 383 24.78 15.05 -50.68
CA LYS A 383 25.51 13.78 -50.91
C LYS A 383 26.44 13.44 -49.72
N THR A 384 25.91 13.49 -48.51
CA THR A 384 26.63 13.22 -47.28
C THR A 384 26.25 11.82 -46.84
N ASP A 385 27.24 10.96 -46.68
CA ASP A 385 27.07 9.56 -46.30
C ASP A 385 26.44 9.52 -44.90
N LEU A 386 25.13 9.30 -44.80
CA LEU A 386 24.37 9.34 -43.55
C LEU A 386 24.89 8.32 -42.54
N SER A 387 25.48 7.22 -43.00
CA SER A 387 26.16 6.23 -42.15
C SER A 387 27.34 6.82 -41.39
N LYS A 388 28.11 7.74 -42.00
CA LYS A 388 29.24 8.41 -41.31
C LYS A 388 28.78 9.49 -40.34
N VAL A 389 27.63 10.09 -40.60
CA VAL A 389 27.00 11.04 -39.68
C VAL A 389 26.43 10.29 -38.48
N ALA A 390 25.76 9.15 -38.69
CA ALA A 390 25.30 8.26 -37.63
C ALA A 390 26.46 7.69 -36.79
N GLU A 391 27.55 7.20 -37.41
CA GLU A 391 28.76 6.77 -36.69
C GLU A 391 29.41 7.91 -35.89
N ALA A 392 29.42 9.14 -36.43
CA ALA A 392 29.93 10.30 -35.70
C ALA A 392 29.02 10.68 -34.51
N ILE A 393 27.70 10.49 -34.63
CA ILE A 393 26.72 10.71 -33.56
C ILE A 393 26.84 9.65 -32.47
N GLU A 394 27.01 8.37 -32.82
CA GLU A 394 27.28 7.29 -31.85
C GLU A 394 28.63 7.48 -31.16
N ALA A 395 29.66 7.92 -31.90
CA ALA A 395 30.99 8.21 -31.34
C ALA A 395 31.03 9.51 -30.51
N ASN A 396 30.07 10.43 -30.70
CA ASN A 396 29.95 11.68 -29.97
C ASN A 396 28.48 12.13 -29.84
N PRO A 397 27.77 11.64 -28.81
CA PRO A 397 26.33 11.93 -28.60
C PRO A 397 25.99 13.42 -28.41
N ARG A 398 27.00 14.28 -28.17
CA ARG A 398 26.86 15.73 -27.97
C ARG A 398 26.98 16.56 -29.26
N LEU A 399 27.11 15.92 -30.42
CA LEU A 399 27.24 16.62 -31.71
C LEU A 399 26.01 17.48 -32.04
N PHE A 400 24.80 17.00 -31.75
CA PHE A 400 23.57 17.77 -31.94
C PHE A 400 23.48 18.99 -31.03
N GLU A 401 23.87 18.87 -29.75
CA GLU A 401 23.94 20.04 -28.86
C GLU A 401 24.91 21.10 -29.39
N THR A 402 25.97 20.70 -30.08
CA THR A 402 26.99 21.63 -30.61
C THR A 402 26.49 22.34 -31.87
N ILE A 403 25.64 21.67 -32.68
CA ILE A 403 25.05 22.21 -33.89
C ILE A 403 23.83 23.09 -33.58
N GLU A 404 22.95 22.68 -32.65
CA GLU A 404 21.84 23.52 -32.15
C GLU A 404 22.37 24.81 -31.50
N LYS A 405 23.39 24.69 -30.63
CA LYS A 405 24.04 25.88 -30.04
C LYS A 405 24.65 26.78 -31.12
N ALA A 406 25.16 26.24 -32.22
CA ALA A 406 25.70 27.02 -33.32
C ALA A 406 24.60 27.74 -34.13
N GLU A 407 23.47 27.10 -34.43
CA GLU A 407 22.33 27.73 -35.09
C GLU A 407 21.66 28.79 -34.21
N GLU A 408 21.54 28.54 -32.92
CA GLU A 408 21.05 29.52 -31.93
C GLU A 408 21.98 30.74 -31.88
N ILE A 409 23.31 30.53 -31.87
CA ILE A 409 24.29 31.62 -31.93
C ILE A 409 24.16 32.42 -33.23
N TYR A 410 23.99 31.77 -34.39
CA TYR A 410 23.81 32.46 -35.66
C TYR A 410 22.48 33.23 -35.73
N SER A 411 21.41 32.68 -35.15
CA SER A 411 20.11 33.36 -35.06
C SER A 411 20.19 34.60 -34.16
N LEU A 412 20.89 34.50 -33.01
CA LEU A 412 21.16 35.61 -32.09
C LEU A 412 22.01 36.70 -32.76
N LEU A 413 23.08 36.31 -33.48
CA LEU A 413 23.92 37.25 -34.22
C LEU A 413 23.12 38.01 -35.28
N LYS A 414 22.24 37.31 -36.00
CA LYS A 414 21.35 37.91 -37.00
C LYS A 414 20.28 38.81 -36.38
N GLN A 415 19.68 38.40 -35.26
CA GLN A 415 18.64 39.15 -34.55
C GLN A 415 19.17 40.48 -33.99
N TYR A 416 20.41 40.49 -33.51
CA TYR A 416 21.06 41.70 -32.99
C TYR A 416 21.93 42.43 -34.04
N ASN A 417 21.86 42.00 -35.30
CA ASN A 417 22.55 42.58 -36.45
C ASN A 417 24.08 42.73 -36.27
N VAL A 418 24.70 41.72 -35.64
CA VAL A 418 26.14 41.65 -35.36
C VAL A 418 26.78 40.46 -36.05
N LYS A 419 28.05 40.59 -36.43
CA LYS A 419 28.73 39.59 -37.28
C LYS A 419 29.66 38.65 -36.52
N THR A 420 29.97 38.97 -35.26
CA THR A 420 30.93 38.24 -34.42
C THR A 420 30.46 38.17 -32.96
N LEU A 421 30.90 37.13 -32.24
CA LEU A 421 30.56 36.91 -30.84
C LEU A 421 31.10 38.03 -29.93
N GLU A 422 32.25 38.63 -30.26
CA GLU A 422 32.78 39.79 -29.54
C GLU A 422 31.83 41.00 -29.62
N GLN A 423 31.22 41.25 -30.77
CA GLN A 423 30.27 42.36 -30.95
C GLN A 423 28.94 42.13 -30.21
N LEU A 424 28.50 40.87 -30.12
CA LEU A 424 27.33 40.51 -29.32
C LEU A 424 27.59 40.72 -27.82
N ARG A 425 28.80 40.40 -27.36
CA ARG A 425 29.22 40.59 -25.97
C ARG A 425 29.27 42.07 -25.58
N GLU A 426 29.78 42.94 -26.45
CA GLU A 426 29.74 44.40 -26.23
C GLU A 426 28.31 44.97 -26.19
N LEU A 427 27.37 44.40 -26.95
CA LEU A 427 25.96 44.80 -26.92
C LEU A 427 25.25 44.36 -25.62
N LEU A 428 25.60 43.20 -25.09
CA LEU A 428 25.08 42.69 -23.82
C LEU A 428 25.64 43.45 -22.63
N ASP A 429 26.93 43.77 -22.63
CA ASP A 429 27.56 44.59 -21.59
C ASP A 429 26.96 46.01 -21.56
N ASN A 430 26.64 46.59 -22.72
CA ASN A 430 26.03 47.92 -22.80
C ASN A 430 24.53 47.96 -22.47
N LYS A 431 23.80 46.83 -22.54
CA LYS A 431 22.37 46.72 -22.16
C LYS A 431 22.14 46.43 -20.68
N SER A 432 23.20 46.16 -19.91
CA SER A 432 23.12 45.83 -18.47
C SER A 432 22.86 47.04 -17.54
N THR A 433 22.41 48.18 -18.08
CA THR A 433 21.97 49.34 -17.31
C THR A 433 20.46 49.60 -17.42
N VAL A 434 19.61 48.58 -17.50
CA VAL A 434 18.19 48.71 -17.11
C VAL A 434 17.70 47.43 -16.43
N SER A 435 17.31 47.60 -15.17
CA SER A 435 16.57 46.72 -14.25
C SER A 435 15.69 45.60 -14.82
N SER A 436 15.84 44.38 -14.30
CA SER A 436 14.89 43.65 -13.42
C SER A 436 15.07 42.13 -13.52
N GLY A 437 14.89 41.43 -12.41
CA GLY A 437 15.36 40.05 -12.21
C GLY A 437 14.48 38.96 -12.82
N ASN A 438 15.04 37.76 -12.87
CA ASN A 438 14.30 36.49 -12.89
C ASN A 438 15.23 35.35 -12.42
N ASN A 439 14.74 34.59 -11.44
CA ASN A 439 15.36 33.40 -10.87
C ASN A 439 15.49 32.29 -11.93
N SER A 440 16.72 31.91 -12.25
CA SER A 440 17.04 30.66 -12.94
C SER A 440 17.39 29.61 -11.88
N LEU A 441 16.70 28.47 -11.88
CA LEU A 441 17.06 27.31 -11.04
C LEU A 441 18.51 26.88 -11.33
N LEU A 442 19.28 26.57 -10.29
CA LEU A 442 20.66 26.12 -10.41
C LEU A 442 20.72 24.64 -10.84
N PRO A 443 21.59 24.26 -11.78
CA PRO A 443 21.86 22.85 -12.08
C PRO A 443 22.65 22.20 -10.94
N ILE A 444 22.45 20.91 -10.68
CA ILE A 444 23.24 20.17 -9.69
C ILE A 444 24.58 19.77 -10.31
N THR A 445 25.66 20.39 -9.86
CA THR A 445 27.03 20.09 -10.28
C THR A 445 27.89 19.62 -9.11
N GLN A 446 28.97 18.91 -9.43
CA GLN A 446 29.98 18.46 -8.46
C GLN A 446 30.55 19.62 -7.65
N GLU A 447 30.73 20.78 -8.28
CA GLU A 447 31.33 21.96 -7.66
C GLU A 447 30.36 22.65 -6.70
N ILE A 448 29.05 22.63 -7.00
CA ILE A 448 28.00 23.15 -6.11
C ILE A 448 27.84 22.25 -4.88
N LEU A 449 27.82 20.92 -5.05
CA LEU A 449 27.77 19.98 -3.94
C LEU A 449 28.99 20.13 -3.01
N ALA A 450 30.16 20.37 -3.57
CA ALA A 450 31.38 20.64 -2.80
C ALA A 450 31.32 21.97 -2.06
N ASN A 451 30.74 22.99 -2.69
CA ASN A 451 30.53 24.27 -2.05
C ASN A 451 29.54 24.15 -0.88
N MET A 452 28.48 23.35 -1.01
CA MET A 452 27.52 23.06 0.08
C MET A 452 28.10 22.13 1.16
N GLY A 453 29.12 21.34 0.82
CA GLY A 453 29.80 20.42 1.73
C GLY A 453 29.14 19.05 1.83
N ILE A 454 28.21 18.74 0.92
CA ILE A 454 27.44 17.51 0.90
C ILE A 454 28.31 16.40 0.32
N THR A 455 28.70 15.45 1.17
CA THR A 455 29.69 14.42 0.81
C THR A 455 29.09 13.03 0.62
N SER A 456 27.78 12.88 0.82
CA SER A 456 27.08 11.60 0.63
C SER A 456 25.64 11.77 0.14
N LEU A 457 25.08 10.68 -0.41
CA LEU A 457 23.69 10.63 -0.86
C LEU A 457 22.68 10.82 0.28
N LYS A 458 23.00 10.32 1.48
CA LYS A 458 22.14 10.47 2.66
C LYS A 458 22.03 11.93 3.10
N GLU A 459 23.16 12.64 3.14
CA GLU A 459 23.20 14.08 3.43
C GLU A 459 22.45 14.89 2.37
N TRP A 460 22.52 14.48 1.10
CA TRP A 460 21.76 15.10 0.01
C TRP A 460 20.24 14.93 0.21
N GLN A 461 19.79 13.72 0.52
CA GLN A 461 18.37 13.43 0.75
C GLN A 461 17.80 14.16 1.97
N GLU A 462 18.61 14.41 2.98
CA GLU A 462 18.24 15.25 4.11
C GLU A 462 18.21 16.73 3.71
N ALA A 463 19.18 17.18 2.90
CA ALA A 463 19.28 18.58 2.50
C ALA A 463 18.14 19.06 1.61
N ILE A 464 17.70 18.24 0.66
CA ILE A 464 16.62 18.62 -0.27
C ILE A 464 15.22 18.63 0.37
N LYS A 465 15.09 18.22 1.64
CA LYS A 465 13.84 18.36 2.42
C LYS A 465 13.58 19.81 2.85
N ASP A 466 14.62 20.66 2.87
CA ASP A 466 14.48 22.09 3.11
C ASP A 466 13.82 22.76 1.89
N LYS A 467 12.67 23.40 2.11
CA LYS A 467 11.85 24.01 1.05
C LYS A 467 12.54 25.20 0.36
N ASP A 468 13.33 25.97 1.10
CA ASP A 468 14.03 27.14 0.55
C ASP A 468 15.24 26.70 -0.28
N LEU A 469 15.90 25.62 0.14
CA LEU A 469 16.98 24.99 -0.61
C LEU A 469 16.47 24.31 -1.88
N ALA A 470 15.39 23.53 -1.78
CA ALA A 470 14.78 22.85 -2.92
C ALA A 470 14.33 23.83 -4.01
N ALA A 471 13.87 25.02 -3.63
CA ALA A 471 13.46 26.08 -4.56
C ALA A 471 14.61 26.68 -5.38
N LEU A 472 15.87 26.46 -4.98
CA LEU A 472 17.05 26.92 -5.71
C LEU A 472 17.49 25.96 -6.83
N TYR A 473 17.01 24.71 -6.86
CA TYR A 473 17.52 23.65 -7.73
C TYR A 473 16.45 22.99 -8.62
N SER A 474 16.87 22.43 -9.75
CA SER A 474 15.98 21.72 -10.68
C SER A 474 15.56 20.35 -10.13
N HIS A 475 14.25 20.08 -10.03
CA HIS A 475 13.67 18.82 -9.53
C HIS A 475 14.01 17.55 -10.35
N LYS A 476 14.68 17.68 -11.50
CA LYS A 476 14.99 16.54 -12.40
C LYS A 476 16.41 15.98 -12.24
N SER A 477 17.19 16.44 -11.27
CA SER A 477 18.60 16.02 -11.14
C SER A 477 18.83 15.36 -9.78
N THR A 478 19.43 14.18 -9.78
CA THR A 478 19.93 13.48 -8.58
C THR A 478 21.45 13.33 -8.69
N PRO A 479 22.23 13.64 -7.63
CA PRO A 479 23.68 13.45 -7.66
C PRO A 479 24.06 11.97 -7.84
N THR A 480 25.09 11.70 -8.65
CA THR A 480 25.65 10.34 -8.79
C THR A 480 26.74 10.07 -7.75
N THR A 481 27.04 8.80 -7.49
CA THR A 481 28.10 8.38 -6.56
C THR A 481 29.46 8.99 -6.90
N ASP A 482 29.80 9.07 -8.19
CA ASP A 482 31.06 9.68 -8.66
C ASP A 482 31.15 11.17 -8.34
N MET A 483 30.01 11.87 -8.31
CA MET A 483 29.98 13.27 -7.91
C MET A 483 30.43 13.44 -6.45
N PHE A 484 29.99 12.56 -5.55
CA PHE A 484 30.37 12.64 -4.13
C PHE A 484 31.84 12.31 -3.91
N VAL A 485 32.41 11.34 -4.63
CA VAL A 485 33.84 11.03 -4.59
C VAL A 485 34.67 12.25 -5.02
N TYR A 486 34.23 12.93 -6.09
CA TYR A 486 34.89 14.13 -6.56
C TYR A 486 34.76 15.30 -5.57
N VAL A 487 33.58 15.51 -4.99
CA VAL A 487 33.32 16.52 -3.95
C VAL A 487 34.26 16.34 -2.75
N GLN A 488 34.39 15.12 -2.23
CA GLN A 488 35.30 14.82 -1.13
C GLN A 488 36.75 15.16 -1.47
N SER A 489 37.16 14.94 -2.73
CA SER A 489 38.50 15.30 -3.22
C SER A 489 38.73 16.81 -3.25
N LEU A 490 37.73 17.60 -3.62
CA LEU A 490 37.80 19.07 -3.66
C LEU A 490 37.90 19.67 -2.26
N ILE A 491 37.06 19.20 -1.33
CA ILE A 491 37.07 19.66 0.06
C ILE A 491 38.43 19.33 0.71
N LYS A 492 38.93 18.10 0.49
CA LYS A 492 40.25 17.69 0.99
C LYS A 492 41.39 18.54 0.42
N LYS A 493 41.32 18.89 -0.88
CA LYS A 493 42.30 19.76 -1.52
C LYS A 493 42.28 21.17 -0.92
N ALA A 494 41.08 21.74 -0.70
CA ALA A 494 40.91 23.05 -0.09
C ALA A 494 41.49 23.11 1.34
N LYS A 495 41.17 22.13 2.20
CA LYS A 495 41.75 22.01 3.56
C LYS A 495 43.27 21.97 3.51
N LYS A 496 43.84 21.14 2.64
CA LYS A 496 45.30 21.01 2.48
C LYS A 496 45.96 22.34 2.07
N ASN A 497 45.36 23.06 1.14
CA ASN A 497 45.88 24.34 0.66
C ASN A 497 45.80 25.42 1.77
N ILE A 498 44.69 25.48 2.50
CA ILE A 498 44.50 26.40 3.63
C ILE A 498 45.53 26.09 4.72
N VAL A 499 45.68 24.83 5.14
CA VAL A 499 46.67 24.42 6.16
C VAL A 499 48.10 24.74 5.71
N ALA A 500 48.44 24.48 4.44
CA ALA A 500 49.75 24.81 3.89
C ALA A 500 50.02 26.32 3.94
N TYR A 501 49.01 27.14 3.68
CA TYR A 501 49.12 28.60 3.75
C TYR A 501 49.21 29.10 5.20
N LEU A 502 48.42 28.56 6.13
CA LEU A 502 48.47 28.92 7.54
C LEU A 502 49.85 28.67 8.18
N LYS A 503 50.55 27.60 7.76
CA LYS A 503 51.94 27.32 8.19
C LYS A 503 52.94 28.41 7.80
N THR A 504 52.63 29.23 6.80
CA THR A 504 53.49 30.35 6.38
C THR A 504 53.28 31.61 7.22
N LEU A 505 52.25 31.63 8.07
CA LEU A 505 51.88 32.76 8.90
C LEU A 505 52.35 32.53 10.33
N ASN A 506 53.14 33.48 10.85
CA ASN A 506 53.80 33.35 12.16
C ASN A 506 52.84 33.43 13.37
N ASN A 507 51.59 33.82 13.13
CA ASN A 507 50.57 34.02 14.15
C ASN A 507 49.61 32.82 14.33
N TYR A 508 49.83 31.72 13.60
CA TYR A 508 49.07 30.48 13.75
C TYR A 508 49.98 29.32 14.20
N ASN A 509 49.56 28.60 15.24
CA ASN A 509 50.15 27.33 15.66
C ASN A 509 49.16 26.19 15.36
N LEU A 510 49.66 25.17 14.66
CA LEU A 510 48.90 24.03 14.14
C LEU A 510 49.34 22.69 14.75
N ASP A 511 50.09 22.69 15.86
CA ASP A 511 50.65 21.48 16.47
C ASP A 511 49.57 20.50 16.95
N ASN A 512 48.39 21.01 17.31
CA ASN A 512 47.23 20.24 17.78
C ASN A 512 46.08 20.18 16.76
N LEU A 513 46.37 20.38 15.46
CA LEU A 513 45.35 20.41 14.40
C LEU A 513 44.53 19.11 14.36
N ASP A 514 43.21 19.23 14.53
CA ASP A 514 42.24 18.14 14.31
C ASP A 514 41.41 18.41 13.05
N GLU A 515 41.52 17.51 12.07
CA GLU A 515 40.75 17.54 10.82
C GLU A 515 39.51 16.62 10.85
N SER A 516 39.30 15.88 11.95
CA SER A 516 38.28 14.82 12.07
C SER A 516 36.96 15.29 12.68
N THR A 517 36.92 16.48 13.29
CA THR A 517 35.74 17.03 13.97
C THR A 517 34.54 17.18 13.04
N ALA A 518 34.74 17.61 11.79
CA ALA A 518 33.74 17.59 10.74
C ALA A 518 34.38 17.74 9.34
N PRO A 519 33.66 17.42 8.25
CA PRO A 519 34.21 17.43 6.89
C PRO A 519 34.88 18.75 6.50
N THR A 520 34.28 19.89 6.86
CA THR A 520 34.71 21.24 6.47
C THR A 520 35.34 22.06 7.61
N ILE A 521 35.53 21.45 8.78
CA ILE A 521 36.02 22.15 9.99
C ILE A 521 37.45 21.70 10.32
N LEU A 522 38.25 22.65 10.81
CA LEU A 522 39.59 22.47 11.38
C LEU A 522 39.58 23.00 12.81
N ALA A 523 39.84 22.13 13.79
CA ALA A 523 39.86 22.46 15.22
C ALA A 523 41.27 22.37 15.81
N GLY A 524 41.46 22.84 17.05
CA GLY A 524 42.74 22.76 17.77
C GLY A 524 43.83 23.71 17.27
N ILE A 525 43.45 24.76 16.52
CA ILE A 525 44.36 25.78 16.00
C ILE A 525 44.50 26.90 17.03
N LEU A 526 45.74 27.30 17.34
CA LEU A 526 46.00 28.47 18.19
C LEU A 526 46.38 29.66 17.31
N LYS A 527 45.69 30.80 17.48
CA LYS A 527 46.06 32.08 16.90
C LYS A 527 46.40 33.06 18.01
N ASP A 528 47.64 33.55 18.03
CA ASP A 528 48.15 34.43 19.10
C ASP A 528 47.85 33.86 20.52
N ASP A 529 48.16 32.58 20.73
CA ASP A 529 47.93 31.79 21.95
C ASP A 529 46.45 31.60 22.36
N LYS A 530 45.50 31.88 21.47
CA LYS A 530 44.07 31.62 21.68
C LYS A 530 43.55 30.53 20.75
N GLU A 531 42.80 29.58 21.29
CA GLU A 531 42.20 28.51 20.49
C GLU A 531 41.09 29.05 19.58
N ILE A 532 41.19 28.74 18.29
CA ILE A 532 40.24 29.11 17.26
C ILE A 532 39.79 27.89 16.46
N SER A 533 38.56 27.95 15.94
CA SER A 533 38.05 26.98 14.95
C SER A 533 38.00 27.60 13.56
N ILE A 534 38.45 26.87 12.53
CA ILE A 534 38.42 27.34 11.15
C ILE A 534 37.41 26.54 10.33
N VAL A 535 36.47 27.23 9.70
CA VAL A 535 35.60 26.67 8.66
C VAL A 535 36.30 26.85 7.31
N ALA A 536 36.63 25.75 6.64
CA ALA A 536 37.38 25.70 5.39
C ALA A 536 36.44 25.37 4.21
N ARG A 537 36.35 26.27 3.22
CA ARG A 537 35.46 26.12 2.06
C ARG A 537 36.18 26.32 0.72
N PRO A 538 35.94 25.47 -0.30
CA PRO A 538 36.31 25.80 -1.68
C PRO A 538 35.36 26.88 -2.22
N ALA A 539 35.88 27.84 -2.99
CA ALA A 539 35.04 28.78 -3.73
C ALA A 539 34.63 28.20 -5.08
N TYR A 540 33.37 28.38 -5.45
CA TYR A 540 32.87 28.08 -6.78
C TYR A 540 32.28 29.34 -7.41
N ASN A 541 32.69 29.66 -8.64
CA ASN A 541 32.28 30.89 -9.34
C ASN A 541 32.43 32.19 -8.50
N LYS A 542 33.45 32.24 -7.63
CA LYS A 542 33.71 33.33 -6.66
C LYS A 542 32.67 33.46 -5.54
N GLU A 543 31.86 32.43 -5.31
CA GLU A 543 30.84 32.35 -4.26
C GLU A 543 31.10 31.18 -3.31
N VAL A 544 30.61 31.30 -2.07
CA VAL A 544 30.72 30.28 -1.01
C VAL A 544 29.33 30.03 -0.43
N ILE A 545 28.96 28.76 -0.29
CA ILE A 545 27.65 28.33 0.20
C ILE A 545 27.83 27.66 1.57
N ILE A 546 27.30 28.25 2.63
CA ILE A 546 27.36 27.66 3.99
C ILE A 546 26.00 27.05 4.30
N TYR A 547 25.96 25.73 4.29
CA TYR A 547 24.72 24.97 4.40
C TYR A 547 24.51 24.37 5.80
N TYR A 548 25.52 23.71 6.39
CA TYR A 548 25.32 22.98 7.64
C TYR A 548 25.09 23.92 8.82
N GLY A 549 24.12 23.57 9.67
CA GLY A 549 23.86 24.26 10.94
C GLY A 549 25.12 24.33 11.81
N SER A 550 25.88 23.23 11.89
CA SER A 550 27.13 23.17 12.67
C SER A 550 28.20 24.17 12.24
N GLU A 551 28.27 24.53 10.96
CA GLU A 551 29.21 25.57 10.49
C GLU A 551 28.73 26.97 10.84
N ARG A 552 27.42 27.20 10.78
CA ARG A 552 26.81 28.47 11.20
C ARG A 552 26.96 28.65 12.70
N ASP A 553 26.72 27.59 13.47
CA ASP A 553 26.90 27.56 14.92
C ASP A 553 28.35 27.88 15.29
N ILE A 554 29.34 27.24 14.65
CA ILE A 554 30.77 27.52 14.90
C ILE A 554 31.14 28.96 14.53
N LEU A 555 30.60 29.49 13.42
CA LEU A 555 30.81 30.89 13.02
C LEU A 555 30.10 31.90 13.94
N ASP A 556 29.15 31.46 14.76
CA ASP A 556 28.43 32.26 15.75
C ASP A 556 29.13 32.27 17.13
N TYR A 557 29.95 31.26 17.44
CA TYR A 557 30.76 31.19 18.67
C TYR A 557 32.14 31.89 18.53
N GLU A 558 32.63 32.55 19.59
CA GLU A 558 33.97 33.18 19.61
C GLU A 558 35.06 32.21 20.11
N PRO A 559 36.22 32.02 19.44
CA PRO A 559 36.72 32.67 18.22
C PRO A 559 36.82 31.70 17.01
N SER A 560 36.18 32.04 15.90
CA SER A 560 36.23 31.25 14.65
C SER A 560 36.57 32.09 13.42
N GLU A 561 37.07 31.43 12.37
CA GLU A 561 37.41 32.08 11.10
C GLU A 561 36.86 31.30 9.90
N LEU A 562 36.39 32.03 8.89
CA LEU A 562 36.03 31.46 7.59
C LEU A 562 37.20 31.61 6.61
N TRP A 563 37.76 30.48 6.17
CA TRP A 563 38.84 30.44 5.19
C TRP A 563 38.38 29.82 3.89
N VAL A 564 38.72 30.50 2.78
CA VAL A 564 38.25 30.13 1.45
C VAL A 564 39.42 29.89 0.51
N ASP A 565 39.40 28.76 -0.19
CA ASP A 565 40.34 28.44 -1.27
C ASP A 565 39.64 28.60 -2.63
N ASP A 566 40.07 29.58 -3.42
CA ASP A 566 39.59 29.85 -4.78
C ASP A 566 40.52 29.28 -5.87
N GLY A 567 41.50 28.46 -5.48
CA GLY A 567 42.49 27.86 -6.39
C GLY A 567 43.62 28.80 -6.80
N VAL A 568 43.59 30.07 -6.38
CA VAL A 568 44.68 31.04 -6.58
C VAL A 568 45.45 31.23 -5.27
N GLN A 569 44.78 31.66 -4.21
CA GLN A 569 45.39 31.80 -2.89
C GLN A 569 44.33 31.72 -1.78
N PRO A 570 44.54 30.88 -0.74
CA PRO A 570 43.66 30.84 0.43
C PRO A 570 43.57 32.20 1.11
N LYS A 571 42.34 32.62 1.45
CA LYS A 571 42.09 33.90 2.13
C LYS A 571 41.04 33.78 3.22
N MET A 572 41.26 34.50 4.31
CA MET A 572 40.28 34.67 5.38
C MET A 572 39.20 35.67 4.95
N ILE A 573 37.94 35.30 5.12
CA ILE A 573 36.79 36.17 4.87
C ILE A 573 36.29 36.70 6.21
N SER A 574 36.50 38.00 6.46
CA SER A 574 35.99 38.65 7.68
C SER A 574 34.52 39.06 7.54
N LEU A 575 33.83 39.23 8.68
CA LEU A 575 32.48 39.79 8.72
C LEU A 575 32.39 41.14 7.98
N GLY A 576 33.39 42.00 8.14
CA GLY A 576 33.48 43.27 7.40
C GLY A 576 33.60 43.09 5.88
N HIS A 577 34.28 42.03 5.42
CA HIS A 577 34.32 41.68 4.00
C HIS A 577 32.93 41.27 3.48
N LEU A 578 32.21 40.46 4.25
CA LEU A 578 30.85 40.02 3.92
C LEU A 578 29.87 41.20 3.85
N LEU A 579 29.84 42.05 4.88
CA LEU A 579 28.97 43.23 4.92
C LEU A 579 29.20 44.16 3.71
N LYS A 580 30.46 44.38 3.34
CA LYS A 580 30.83 45.24 2.21
C LYS A 580 30.48 44.62 0.86
N LYS A 581 30.75 43.32 0.67
CA LYS A 581 30.48 42.62 -0.60
C LYS A 581 29.00 42.38 -0.83
N ALA A 582 28.26 41.99 0.21
CA ALA A 582 26.81 41.77 0.16
C ALA A 582 26.00 43.08 0.23
N LYS A 583 26.67 44.24 0.37
CA LYS A 583 26.03 45.57 0.52
C LYS A 583 24.99 45.59 1.65
N ILE A 584 25.28 44.90 2.75
CA ILE A 584 24.40 44.85 3.93
C ILE A 584 24.62 46.14 4.71
N VAL A 585 23.68 47.08 4.60
CA VAL A 585 23.71 48.38 5.29
C VAL A 585 22.80 48.38 6.54
N LYS A 586 21.86 47.44 6.62
CA LYS A 586 20.95 47.25 7.74
C LYS A 586 20.71 45.75 7.93
N PHE A 587 20.81 45.28 9.18
CA PHE A 587 20.49 43.91 9.58
C PHE A 587 19.74 43.93 10.92
N PRO A 588 18.82 43.00 11.17
CA PRO A 588 18.14 42.87 12.46
C PRO A 588 19.11 42.35 13.53
N ILE A 589 18.94 42.82 14.76
CA ILE A 589 19.60 42.30 15.97
C ILE A 589 18.54 41.60 16.81
#